data_AF-A0A2V7BB14-F1
#
_entry.id   AF-A0A2V7BB14-F1
#
_cell.length_a   1.000
_cell.length_b   1.000
_cell.length_c   1.000
_cell.angle_alpha   90.00
_cell.angle_beta   90.00
_cell.angle_gamma   90.00
#
_symmetry.space_group_name_H-M   'P 1'
#
loop_
_entity.id
_entity.type
_entity.pdbx_description
1 polymer ?
#
loop_
_entity_poly.entity_id
_entity_poly.type
_entity_poly.pdbx_seq_one_letter_code
_entity_poly.pdbx_strand_id
1 'polypeptide(L)'
;MMRAARTASLLLAFYLLTSAATADAECAWVLWTTPLKSDPPRWEPSAAFPTLEDCSRQYGRIFNEFNPKHPNAMVDMRCLPDTIDPRGPKGK
;
A
#
# COMPACT_ATOMS: atom_id res chain seq x y z
N MET A 1 36.75 -7.58 -33.62
CA MET A 1 35.56 -8.39 -33.23
C MET A 1 35.44 -8.60 -31.72
N MET A 2 36.52 -8.90 -30.97
CA MET A 2 36.46 -9.08 -29.50
C MET A 2 35.98 -7.85 -28.68
N ARG A 3 36.26 -6.63 -29.14
CA ARG A 3 35.76 -5.41 -28.48
C ARG A 3 34.24 -5.28 -28.58
N ALA A 4 33.65 -5.56 -29.75
CA ALA A 4 32.21 -5.46 -29.97
C ALA A 4 31.42 -6.48 -29.13
N ALA A 5 31.92 -7.71 -29.00
CA ALA A 5 31.31 -8.74 -28.15
C ALA A 5 31.30 -8.35 -26.66
N ARG A 6 32.40 -7.75 -26.17
CA ARG A 6 32.49 -7.26 -24.79
C ARG A 6 31.51 -6.12 -24.50
N THR A 7 31.36 -5.18 -25.42
CA THR A 7 30.41 -4.07 -25.24
C THR A 7 28.97 -4.55 -25.27
N ALA A 8 28.63 -5.50 -26.15
CA ALA A 8 27.30 -6.08 -26.21
C ALA A 8 26.92 -6.81 -24.92
N SER A 9 27.84 -7.61 -24.34
CA SER A 9 27.63 -8.26 -23.05
C SER A 9 27.44 -7.26 -21.90
N LEU A 10 28.22 -6.17 -21.88
CA LEU A 10 28.08 -5.12 -20.86
C LEU A 10 26.73 -4.39 -20.97
N LEU A 11 26.30 -4.04 -22.18
CA LEU A 11 25.01 -3.41 -22.40
C LEU A 11 23.85 -4.33 -22.00
N LEU A 12 23.94 -5.62 -22.33
CA LEU A 12 22.94 -6.61 -21.95
C LEU A 12 22.85 -6.76 -20.42
N ALA A 13 24.00 -6.81 -19.73
CA ALA A 13 24.06 -6.87 -18.28
C ALA A 13 23.50 -5.58 -17.63
N PHE A 14 23.81 -4.41 -18.20
CA PHE A 14 23.28 -3.14 -17.71
C PHE A 14 21.77 -3.04 -17.89
N TYR A 15 21.25 -3.48 -19.04
CA TYR A 15 19.80 -3.54 -19.32
C TYR A 15 19.08 -4.50 -18.35
N LEU A 16 19.68 -5.65 -18.05
CA LEU A 16 19.16 -6.60 -17.08
C LEU A 16 19.17 -6.02 -15.65
N LEU A 17 20.22 -5.30 -15.25
CA LEU A 17 20.27 -4.62 -13.95
C LEU A 17 19.22 -3.52 -13.82
N THR A 18 19.02 -2.69 -14.85
CA THR A 18 17.97 -1.66 -14.83
C THR A 18 16.56 -2.26 -14.88
N SER A 19 16.39 -3.43 -15.51
CA SER A 19 15.10 -4.16 -15.51
C SER A 19 14.80 -4.80 -14.15
N ALA A 20 15.82 -5.25 -13.43
CA ALA A 20 15.66 -5.78 -12.08
C ALA A 20 15.40 -4.68 -11.03
N ALA A 21 15.80 -3.44 -11.32
CA ALA A 21 15.54 -2.28 -10.46
C ALA A 21 14.07 -1.79 -10.53
N THR A 22 13.27 -2.27 -11.48
CA THR A 22 11.81 -2.01 -11.52
C THR A 22 10.99 -3.11 -10.85
N ALA A 23 11.63 -4.08 -10.19
CA ALA A 23 10.99 -4.72 -9.05
C ALA A 23 10.97 -3.70 -7.91
N ASP A 24 10.23 -2.61 -8.11
CA ASP A 24 9.80 -1.74 -7.05
C ASP A 24 9.17 -2.68 -6.01
N ALA A 25 9.63 -2.60 -4.77
CA ALA A 25 8.81 -3.06 -3.68
C ALA A 25 7.57 -2.15 -3.71
N GLU A 26 6.59 -2.47 -4.56
CA GLU A 26 5.30 -1.83 -4.60
C GLU A 26 4.69 -2.09 -3.22
N CYS A 27 4.99 -1.21 -2.26
CA CYS A 27 4.48 -1.32 -0.92
C CYS A 27 2.97 -1.26 -1.07
N ALA A 28 2.27 -2.36 -0.76
CA ALA A 28 0.83 -2.36 -0.83
C ALA A 28 0.31 -1.40 0.24
N TRP A 29 -0.58 -0.49 -0.13
CA TRP A 29 -1.19 0.46 0.78
C TRP A 29 -2.50 -0.13 1.29
N VAL A 30 -2.58 -0.35 2.59
CA VAL A 30 -3.75 -0.91 3.24
C VAL A 30 -4.60 0.23 3.78
N LEU A 31 -5.88 0.22 3.41
CA LEU A 31 -6.89 1.06 4.03
C LEU A 31 -7.32 0.42 5.34
N TRP A 32 -6.95 1.04 6.46
CA TRP A 32 -7.36 0.66 7.80
C TRP A 32 -8.55 1.48 8.24
N THR A 33 -9.46 0.86 8.99
CA THR A 33 -10.64 1.53 9.57
C THR A 33 -10.75 1.20 11.05
N THR A 34 -11.24 2.15 11.85
CA THR A 34 -11.62 1.91 13.26
C THR A 34 -12.81 2.78 13.61
N PRO A 35 -13.78 2.29 14.40
CA PRO A 35 -14.80 3.17 14.97
C PRO A 35 -14.15 4.25 15.83
N LEU A 36 -14.48 5.52 15.64
CA LEU A 36 -13.92 6.62 16.45
C LEU A 36 -14.31 6.53 17.93
N LYS A 37 -15.42 5.85 18.23
CA LYS A 37 -15.87 5.60 19.61
C LYS A 37 -15.25 4.35 20.25
N SER A 38 -14.40 3.60 19.54
CA SER A 38 -13.73 2.45 20.16
C SER A 38 -12.53 2.90 20.99
N ASP A 39 -12.53 2.55 22.28
CA ASP A 39 -11.40 2.71 23.19
C ASP A 39 -11.06 1.36 23.84
N PRO A 40 -9.91 0.73 23.55
CA PRO A 40 -8.89 1.20 22.60
C PRO A 40 -9.35 1.10 21.12
N PRO A 41 -8.66 1.78 20.18
CA PRO A 41 -8.92 1.67 18.75
C PRO A 41 -8.89 0.22 18.25
N ARG A 42 -9.89 -0.17 17.46
CA ARG A 42 -9.97 -1.49 16.82
C ARG A 42 -9.75 -1.35 15.32
N TRP A 43 -8.49 -1.30 14.95
CA TRP A 43 -8.08 -1.20 13.56
C TRP A 43 -8.33 -2.51 12.80
N GLU A 44 -9.09 -2.41 11.72
CA GLU A 44 -9.39 -3.50 10.79
C GLU A 44 -8.95 -3.13 9.37
N PRO A 45 -8.27 -4.04 8.65
CA PRO A 45 -7.92 -3.80 7.25
C PRO A 45 -9.18 -3.95 6.38
N SER A 46 -9.51 -2.92 5.62
CA SER A 46 -10.68 -2.90 4.73
C SER A 46 -10.35 -3.29 3.29
N ALA A 47 -9.21 -2.83 2.76
CA ALA A 47 -8.76 -3.11 1.40
C ALA A 47 -7.25 -2.82 1.24
N ALA A 48 -6.63 -3.35 0.18
CA ALA A 48 -5.23 -3.09 -0.16
C ALA A 48 -5.11 -2.60 -1.61
N PHE A 49 -4.16 -1.69 -1.86
CA PHE A 49 -3.98 -0.97 -3.12
C PHE A 49 -2.50 -0.93 -3.52
N PRO A 50 -2.18 -0.89 -4.83
CA PRO A 50 -0.79 -0.80 -5.27
C PRO A 50 -0.17 0.56 -4.97
N THR A 51 -0.98 1.63 -4.87
CA THR A 51 -0.50 3.00 -4.64
C THR A 51 -1.25 3.71 -3.52
N LEU A 52 -0.58 4.67 -2.86
CA LEU A 52 -1.21 5.54 -1.86
C LEU A 52 -2.35 6.35 -2.48
N GLU A 53 -2.20 6.77 -3.74
CA GLU A 53 -3.22 7.55 -4.44
C GLU A 53 -4.50 6.74 -4.64
N ASP A 54 -4.38 5.47 -5.04
CA ASP A 54 -5.53 4.56 -5.18
C ASP A 54 -6.22 4.31 -3.83
N CYS A 55 -5.45 4.12 -2.76
CA CYS A 55 -6.00 3.99 -1.40
C CYS A 55 -6.75 5.26 -0.96
N SER A 56 -6.13 6.43 -1.18
CA SER A 56 -6.71 7.73 -0.80
C SER A 56 -7.97 8.04 -1.63
N ARG A 57 -8.03 7.61 -2.88
CA ARG A 57 -9.22 7.75 -3.73
C ARG A 57 -10.38 6.91 -3.23
N GLN A 58 -10.10 5.72 -2.67
CA GLN A 58 -11.14 4.84 -2.14
C GLN A 58 -11.80 5.38 -0.86
N TYR A 59 -11.06 6.13 -0.03
CA TYR A 59 -11.59 6.77 1.19
C TYR A 59 -12.95 7.45 0.96
N GLY A 60 -13.04 8.32 -0.06
CA GLY A 60 -14.26 9.05 -0.34
C GLY A 60 -15.43 8.15 -0.77
N ARG A 61 -15.14 7.04 -1.46
CA ARG A 61 -16.17 6.07 -1.87
C ARG A 61 -16.75 5.32 -0.69
N ILE A 62 -15.89 4.79 0.17
CA ILE A 62 -16.33 4.03 1.36
C ILE A 62 -17.09 4.94 2.32
N PHE A 63 -16.62 6.17 2.54
CA PHE A 63 -17.34 7.13 3.37
C PHE A 63 -18.76 7.39 2.84
N ASN A 64 -18.90 7.64 1.52
CA ASN A 64 -20.19 7.90 0.90
C ASN A 64 -21.13 6.68 0.89
N GLU A 65 -20.60 5.46 0.83
CA GLU A 65 -21.41 4.23 0.90
C GLU A 65 -21.83 3.89 2.34
N PHE A 66 -20.94 4.12 3.30
CA PHE A 66 -21.13 3.74 4.70
C PHE A 66 -22.03 4.74 5.45
N ASN A 67 -21.84 6.04 5.24
CA ASN A 67 -22.54 7.09 5.97
C ASN A 67 -24.08 7.02 5.88
N PRO A 68 -24.72 6.76 4.72
CA PRO A 68 -26.18 6.65 4.64
C PRO A 68 -26.75 5.49 5.46
N LYS A 69 -25.99 4.39 5.59
CA LYS A 69 -26.40 3.20 6.35
C LYS A 69 -26.13 3.35 7.84
N HIS A 70 -25.16 4.19 8.20
CA HIS A 70 -24.71 4.39 9.56
C HIS A 70 -24.44 5.87 9.87
N PRO A 71 -25.49 6.72 9.92
CA PRO A 71 -25.34 8.18 10.03
C PRO A 71 -24.66 8.66 11.32
N ASN A 72 -24.58 7.79 12.34
CA ASN A 72 -23.92 8.06 13.61
C ASN A 72 -22.60 7.29 13.80
N ALA A 73 -22.20 6.47 12.83
CA ALA A 73 -20.96 5.72 12.89
C ALA A 73 -19.82 6.58 12.35
N MET A 74 -19.18 7.29 13.26
CA MET A 74 -17.93 7.98 13.00
C MET A 74 -16.81 6.92 12.94
N VAL A 75 -16.09 6.85 11.82
CA VAL A 75 -14.99 5.92 11.55
C VAL A 75 -13.74 6.72 11.22
N ASP A 76 -12.61 6.40 11.85
CA ASP A 76 -11.30 6.88 11.42
C ASP A 76 -10.76 5.91 10.36
N MET A 77 -10.24 6.46 9.27
CA MET A 77 -9.73 5.69 8.14
C MET A 77 -8.33 6.18 7.78
N ARG A 78 -7.39 5.26 7.61
CA ARG A 78 -5.99 5.59 7.30
C ARG A 78 -5.42 4.67 6.24
N CYS A 79 -4.76 5.25 5.26
CA CYS A 79 -3.91 4.51 4.34
C CYS A 79 -2.53 4.36 4.97
N LEU A 80 -2.11 3.13 5.24
CA LEU A 80 -0.78 2.83 5.77
C LEU A 80 -0.08 1.83 4.84
N PRO A 81 1.25 1.87 4.71
CA PRO A 81 1.98 0.78 4.07
C PRO A 81 1.64 -0.54 4.77
N ASP A 82 1.59 -1.63 4.01
CA ASP A 82 1.34 -3.01 4.49
C ASP A 82 2.33 -3.47 5.56
N THR A 83 3.52 -2.90 5.58
CA THR A 83 4.54 -3.09 6.61
C THR A 83 4.22 -2.44 7.96
N ILE A 84 3.23 -1.54 8.02
CA ILE A 84 2.81 -0.83 9.24
C ILE A 84 1.47 -1.38 9.73
N ASP A 85 1.51 -2.13 10.84
CA ASP A 85 0.31 -2.58 11.54
C ASP A 85 -0.06 -1.59 12.66
N PRO A 86 -1.17 -0.82 12.53
CA PRO A 86 -1.58 0.17 13.53
C PRO A 86 -2.08 -0.45 14.84
N ARG A 87 -2.25 -1.78 14.90
CA ARG A 87 -2.59 -2.50 16.13
C ARG A 87 -1.40 -2.65 17.08
N GLY A 88 -0.21 -2.22 16.66
CA GLY A 88 1.03 -2.38 17.39
C GLY A 88 1.70 -3.73 17.15
N PRO A 89 2.83 -4.00 17.83
CA PRO A 89 3.57 -5.25 17.65
C PRO A 89 2.68 -6.44 18.01
N LYS A 90 2.54 -7.38 17.08
CA LYS A 90 1.91 -8.68 17.39
C LYS A 90 2.81 -9.38 18.41
N GLY A 91 2.20 -9.89 19.48
CA GLY A 91 2.90 -10.44 20.65
C GLY A 91 4.00 -11.44 20.28
N LYS A 92 5.00 -11.54 21.16
CA LYS A 92 6.16 -12.44 21.03
C LYS A 92 5.78 -13.90 20.85
#